data_AF-A0AA88KYG2-F1
#
_entry.id   AF-A0AA88KYG2-F1
#
_cell.length_a   1.000
_cell.length_b   1.000
_cell.length_c   1.000
_cell.angle_alpha   90.00
_cell.angle_beta   90.00
_cell.angle_gamma   90.00
#
_symmetry.space_group_name_H-M   'P 1'
#
loop_
_entity.id
_entity.type
_entity.pdbx_description
1 polymer ?
#
loop_
_entity_poly.entity_id
_entity_poly.type
_entity_poly.pdbx_seq_one_letter_code
_entity_poly.pdbx_strand_id
1 'polypeptide(L)'
;MRLMMDFSGTNPGFCFVIYSTPEAAARVVKELDRIPIRPNYRLGVTVSIDNCRLFSGGLPKDKNREEIFDEISRVTEGVVDVICYPGIADKSKSRGFAFVEYESHKAAAMARRKLLPQKFFCLSRE
;
A
#
# COMPACT_ATOMS: atom_id res chain seq x y z
N MET A 1 11.08 5.35 16.39
CA MET A 1 9.60 5.39 16.50
C MET A 1 9.09 6.57 15.68
N ARG A 2 7.97 6.42 14.98
CA ARG A 2 7.32 7.46 14.18
C ARG A 2 5.86 7.57 14.61
N LEU A 3 5.49 8.70 15.19
CA LEU A 3 4.11 9.05 15.50
C LEU A 3 3.47 9.66 14.25
N MET A 4 2.26 9.24 13.88
CA MET A 4 1.48 10.00 12.91
C MET A 4 0.80 11.17 13.63
N MET A 5 0.85 12.35 13.02
CA MET A 5 0.11 13.52 13.46
C MET A 5 -0.70 14.04 12.28
N ASP A 6 -1.94 14.41 12.55
CA ASP A 6 -2.78 15.16 11.62
C ASP A 6 -2.36 16.65 11.62
N PHE A 7 -2.80 17.40 10.61
CA PHE A 7 -2.56 18.84 10.51
C PHE A 7 -3.10 19.64 11.71
N SER A 8 -4.10 19.09 12.41
CA SER A 8 -4.64 19.62 13.67
C SER A 8 -3.71 19.42 14.88
N GLY A 9 -2.59 18.71 14.74
CA GLY A 9 -1.69 18.36 15.85
C GLY A 9 -2.18 17.19 16.71
N THR A 10 -3.27 16.52 16.34
CA THR A 10 -3.76 15.32 17.03
C THR A 10 -3.16 14.05 16.44
N ASN A 11 -2.99 13.02 17.28
CA ASN A 11 -2.54 11.71 16.83
C ASN A 11 -3.75 10.81 16.54
N PRO A 12 -3.78 10.07 15.41
CA PRO A 12 -4.89 9.20 15.05
C PRO A 12 -4.98 7.91 15.89
N GLY A 13 -4.30 7.87 17.04
CA GLY A 13 -4.32 6.72 17.96
C GLY A 13 -3.35 5.59 17.62
N PHE A 14 -2.46 5.75 16.65
CA PHE A 14 -1.45 4.74 16.30
C PHE A 14 -0.06 5.34 16.00
N CYS A 15 0.96 4.49 16.04
CA CYS A 15 2.34 4.84 15.74
C CYS A 15 3.09 3.64 15.15
N PHE A 16 4.24 3.91 14.53
CA PHE A 16 5.13 2.88 14.00
C PHE A 16 6.41 2.81 14.81
N VAL A 17 6.86 1.60 15.13
CA VAL A 17 8.13 1.36 15.82
C VAL A 17 8.99 0.48 14.92
N ILE A 18 10.24 0.89 14.71
CA ILE A 18 11.23 0.12 13.95
C ILE A 18 12.17 -0.50 14.99
N TYR A 19 12.33 -1.81 14.93
CA TYR A 19 13.26 -2.57 15.77
C TYR A 19 14.53 -2.87 14.99
N SER A 20 15.64 -3.07 15.70
CA SER A 20 16.93 -3.42 15.09
C SER A 20 16.95 -4.82 14.49
N THR A 21 16.09 -5.73 14.98
CA THR A 21 16.05 -7.14 14.57
C THR A 21 14.62 -7.63 14.38
N PRO A 22 14.33 -8.47 13.37
CA PRO A 22 12.99 -9.01 13.14
C PRO A 22 12.50 -9.91 14.28
N GLU A 23 13.40 -10.61 14.98
CA GLU A 23 13.05 -11.45 16.13
C GLU A 23 12.51 -10.62 17.29
N ALA A 24 13.13 -9.47 17.56
CA ALA A 24 12.63 -8.54 18.58
C ALA A 24 11.25 -8.00 18.22
N ALA A 25 11.03 -7.62 16.95
CA ALA A 25 9.71 -7.18 16.50
C ALA A 25 8.64 -8.28 16.68
N ALA A 26 8.97 -9.54 16.34
CA ALA A 26 8.06 -10.66 16.50
C ALA A 26 7.73 -10.99 17.96
N ARG A 27 8.70 -10.86 18.88
CA ARG A 27 8.47 -11.05 20.32
C ARG A 27 7.54 -9.97 20.88
N VAL A 28 7.80 -8.71 20.55
CA VAL A 28 7.00 -7.57 21.00
C VAL A 28 5.55 -7.68 20.55
N VAL A 29 5.29 -8.13 19.33
CA VAL A 29 3.92 -8.38 18.85
C VAL A 29 3.21 -9.42 19.72
N LYS A 30 3.89 -10.49 20.14
CA LYS A 30 3.30 -11.53 21.00
C LYS A 30 3.10 -11.09 22.44
N GLU A 31 4.04 -10.31 22.97
CA GLU A 31 4.08 -9.94 24.38
C GLU A 31 3.23 -8.69 24.69
N LEU A 32 3.17 -7.73 23.76
CA LEU A 32 2.53 -6.43 24.00
C LEU A 32 1.14 -6.28 23.34
N ASP A 33 0.73 -7.23 22.49
CA ASP A 33 -0.63 -7.19 21.94
C ASP A 33 -1.67 -7.33 23.07
N ARG A 34 -2.73 -6.54 22.98
CA ARG A 34 -3.88 -6.52 23.90
C ARG A 34 -3.59 -6.10 25.34
N ILE A 35 -2.40 -5.57 25.64
CA ILE A 35 -2.13 -5.00 26.96
C ILE A 35 -3.03 -3.77 27.19
N PRO A 36 -3.73 -3.67 28.34
CA PRO A 36 -4.53 -2.50 28.67
C PRO A 36 -3.64 -1.31 29.05
N ILE A 37 -3.78 -0.17 28.36
CA ILE A 37 -3.15 1.09 28.78
C ILE A 37 -4.10 1.87 29.69
N ARG A 38 -5.40 1.86 29.38
CA ARG A 38 -6.47 2.51 30.17
C ARG A 38 -7.63 1.53 30.31
N PRO A 39 -8.54 1.71 31.28
CA PRO A 39 -9.76 0.92 31.37
C PRO A 39 -10.49 0.93 30.01
N ASN A 40 -10.73 -0.25 29.45
CA ASN A 40 -11.33 -0.46 28.11
C ASN A 40 -10.50 -0.04 26.87
N TYR A 41 -9.25 0.40 27.03
CA TYR A 41 -8.33 0.69 25.92
C TYR A 41 -7.14 -0.28 25.93
N ARG A 42 -7.15 -1.20 24.97
CA ARG A 42 -6.09 -2.18 24.77
C ARG A 42 -5.20 -1.76 23.59
N LEU A 43 -3.90 -2.01 23.73
CA LEU A 43 -2.98 -1.91 22.60
C LEU A 43 -3.34 -2.92 21.52
N GLY A 44 -3.34 -2.48 20.27
CA GLY A 44 -3.25 -3.36 19.12
C GLY A 44 -1.82 -3.32 18.61
N VAL A 45 -1.12 -4.44 18.67
CA VAL A 45 0.25 -4.55 18.13
C VAL A 45 0.22 -5.54 16.98
N THR A 46 0.56 -5.07 15.79
CA THR A 46 0.63 -5.91 14.58
C THR A 46 1.94 -5.65 13.86
N VAL A 47 2.38 -6.63 13.07
CA VAL A 47 3.53 -6.46 12.19
C VAL A 47 3.14 -5.47 11.10
N SER A 48 3.99 -4.47 10.86
CA SER A 48 3.82 -3.56 9.74
C SER A 48 4.00 -4.36 8.45
N ILE A 49 2.95 -4.47 7.66
CA ILE A 49 3.02 -5.04 6.32
C ILE A 49 3.29 -3.88 5.37
N ASP A 50 4.41 -3.93 4.67
CA ASP A 50 4.74 -2.95 3.65
C ASP A 50 3.73 -3.07 2.50
N ASN A 51 2.77 -2.14 2.46
CA ASN A 51 1.77 -2.13 1.40
C ASN A 51 2.36 -1.46 0.15
N CYS A 52 3.23 -2.21 -0.54
CA CYS A 52 3.91 -1.78 -1.76
C CYS A 52 3.05 -2.00 -3.02
N ARG A 53 1.82 -2.47 -2.87
CA ARG A 53 0.93 -2.78 -3.99
C ARG A 53 -0.17 -1.73 -4.10
N LEU A 54 -0.21 -1.04 -5.24
CA LEU A 54 -1.24 -0.07 -5.56
C LEU A 54 -2.21 -0.63 -6.59
N PHE A 55 -3.50 -0.49 -6.33
CA PHE A 55 -4.52 -0.65 -7.36
C PHE A 55 -4.47 0.54 -8.31
N SER A 56 -4.60 0.30 -9.62
CA SER A 56 -4.78 1.32 -10.64
C SER A 56 -6.01 0.97 -11.47
N GLY A 57 -7.09 1.73 -11.27
CA GLY A 57 -8.35 1.58 -12.01
C GLY A 57 -8.53 2.63 -13.10
N GLY A 58 -9.38 2.33 -14.09
CA GLY A 58 -9.67 3.22 -15.22
C GLY A 58 -8.72 3.03 -16.41
N LEU A 59 -8.00 1.90 -16.44
CA LEU A 59 -7.10 1.57 -17.54
C LEU A 59 -7.89 1.12 -18.78
N PRO A 60 -7.46 1.50 -19.99
CA PRO A 60 -8.05 0.99 -21.23
C PRO A 60 -7.89 -0.53 -21.30
N LYS A 61 -8.94 -1.22 -21.76
CA LYS A 61 -9.02 -2.70 -21.76
C LYS A 61 -8.13 -3.33 -22.83
N ASP A 62 -7.70 -2.53 -23.80
CA ASP A 62 -6.90 -2.92 -24.96
C ASP A 62 -5.39 -2.84 -24.71
N LYS A 63 -4.96 -2.27 -23.57
CA LYS A 63 -3.53 -2.20 -23.20
C LYS A 63 -3.06 -3.48 -22.53
N ASN A 64 -1.87 -3.93 -22.93
CA ASN A 64 -1.19 -5.07 -22.35
C ASN A 64 -0.44 -4.71 -21.05
N ARG A 65 -0.08 -5.75 -20.28
CA ARG A 65 0.72 -5.61 -19.05
C ARG A 65 1.99 -4.78 -19.27
N GLU A 66 2.71 -5.04 -20.35
CA GLU A 66 3.98 -4.38 -20.69
C GLU A 66 3.78 -2.89 -20.95
N GLU A 67 2.73 -2.52 -21.69
CA GLU A 67 2.41 -1.11 -21.96
C GLU A 67 1.99 -0.37 -20.69
N ILE A 68 1.22 -1.03 -19.82
CA ILE A 68 0.84 -0.46 -18.52
C ILE A 68 2.07 -0.29 -17.64
N PHE A 69 3.00 -1.26 -17.65
CA PHE A 69 4.26 -1.17 -16.92
C PHE A 69 5.09 0.03 -17.41
N ASP A 70 5.27 0.19 -18.72
CA ASP A 70 6.07 1.28 -19.29
C ASP A 70 5.44 2.66 -18.99
N GLU A 71 4.12 2.80 -19.15
CA GLU A 71 3.41 4.04 -18.88
C GLU A 71 3.48 4.46 -17.41
N ILE A 72 3.33 3.50 -16.49
CA ILE A 72 3.41 3.78 -15.05
C ILE A 72 4.86 4.06 -14.65
N SER A 73 5.82 3.28 -15.15
CA SER A 73 7.25 3.49 -14.88
C SER A 73 7.76 4.83 -15.42
N ARG A 74 7.12 5.40 -16.45
CA ARG A 74 7.42 6.76 -16.93
C ARG A 74 6.96 7.85 -15.95
N VAL A 75 5.86 7.63 -15.22
CA VAL A 75 5.28 8.62 -14.31
C VAL A 75 5.78 8.46 -12.86
N THR A 76 5.99 7.20 -12.45
CA THR A 76 6.35 6.81 -11.09
C THR A 76 7.64 5.99 -11.09
N GLU A 77 8.45 6.18 -10.06
CA GLU A 77 9.74 5.47 -9.91
C GLU A 77 9.57 4.25 -8.99
N GLY A 78 10.40 3.23 -9.19
CA GLY A 78 10.47 2.06 -8.33
C GLY A 78 9.37 1.02 -8.57
N VAL A 79 8.83 0.95 -9.80
CA VAL A 79 7.88 -0.10 -10.21
C VAL A 79 8.64 -1.42 -10.38
N VAL A 80 8.20 -2.47 -9.70
CA VAL A 80 8.76 -3.83 -9.76
C VAL A 80 7.95 -4.69 -10.70
N ASP A 81 6.63 -4.68 -10.55
CA ASP A 81 5.75 -5.49 -11.41
C ASP A 81 4.35 -4.87 -11.59
N VAL A 82 3.64 -5.31 -12.63
CA VAL A 82 2.24 -4.99 -12.89
C VAL A 82 1.41 -6.26 -13.10
N ILE A 83 0.47 -6.54 -12.21
CA ILE A 83 -0.43 -7.69 -12.27
C ILE A 83 -1.77 -7.25 -12.87
N CYS A 84 -2.04 -7.69 -14.09
CA CYS A 84 -3.31 -7.49 -14.78
C CYS A 84 -4.14 -8.77 -14.73
N TYR A 85 -5.44 -8.65 -14.48
CA TYR A 85 -6.36 -9.78 -14.55
C TYR A 85 -7.15 -9.76 -15.86
N PRO A 86 -7.27 -10.90 -16.57
CA PRO A 86 -8.11 -10.99 -17.75
C PRO A 86 -9.58 -10.75 -17.38
N GLY A 87 -10.35 -10.23 -18.33
CA GLY A 87 -11.78 -9.97 -18.18
C GLY A 87 -12.58 -11.26 -17.95
N ILE A 88 -13.70 -11.15 -17.21
CA ILE A 88 -14.60 -12.29 -16.96
C ILE A 88 -15.29 -12.72 -18.25
N ALA A 89 -15.78 -11.74 -19.03
CA ALA A 89 -16.56 -11.99 -20.23
C ALA A 89 -15.67 -12.32 -21.44
N ASP A 90 -14.47 -11.75 -21.49
CA ASP A 90 -13.55 -11.90 -22.60
C ASP A 90 -12.12 -11.99 -22.03
N LYS A 91 -11.49 -13.16 -22.19
CA LYS A 91 -10.12 -13.40 -21.70
C LYS A 91 -9.07 -12.64 -22.51
N SER A 92 -9.42 -12.10 -23.68
CA SER A 92 -8.53 -11.29 -24.51
C SER A 92 -8.45 -9.84 -24.03
N LYS A 93 -9.36 -9.39 -23.15
CA LYS A 93 -9.44 -7.99 -22.71
C LYS A 93 -9.09 -7.85 -21.24
N SER A 94 -8.35 -6.81 -20.88
CA SER A 94 -8.07 -6.50 -19.48
C SER A 94 -9.35 -6.05 -18.77
N ARG A 95 -9.46 -6.35 -17.46
CA ARG A 95 -10.63 -6.01 -16.65
C ARG A 95 -10.75 -4.51 -16.32
N GLY A 96 -9.90 -3.67 -16.92
CA GLY A 96 -9.88 -2.22 -16.77
C GLY A 96 -9.21 -1.74 -15.48
N PHE A 97 -8.46 -2.64 -14.83
CA PHE A 97 -7.64 -2.34 -13.68
C PHE A 97 -6.38 -3.20 -13.69
N ALA A 98 -5.34 -2.71 -13.02
CA ALA A 98 -4.12 -3.42 -12.77
C ALA A 98 -3.68 -3.20 -11.32
N PHE A 99 -2.85 -4.09 -10.80
CA PHE A 99 -2.12 -3.83 -9.57
C PHE A 99 -0.66 -3.60 -9.88
N VAL A 100 -0.11 -2.53 -9.35
CA VAL A 100 1.29 -2.14 -9.51
C VAL A 100 2.01 -2.45 -8.21
N GLU A 101 3.06 -3.25 -8.30
CA GLU A 101 3.96 -3.56 -7.19
C GLU A 101 5.18 -2.64 -7.27
N TYR A 102 5.56 -2.07 -6.12
CA TYR A 102 6.69 -1.17 -5.98
C TYR A 102 7.79 -1.80 -5.11
N GLU A 103 9.02 -1.36 -5.31
CA GLU A 103 10.18 -1.85 -4.55
C GLU A 103 10.14 -1.42 -3.08
N SER A 104 9.44 -0.33 -2.77
CA SER A 104 9.40 0.24 -1.44
C SER A 104 8.08 0.95 -1.14
N HIS A 105 7.71 0.98 0.15
CA HIS A 105 6.56 1.73 0.63
C HIS A 105 6.69 3.23 0.32
N LYS A 106 7.93 3.76 0.31
CA LYS A 106 8.21 5.15 -0.08
C LYS A 106 7.84 5.39 -1.56
N ALA A 107 8.28 4.51 -2.45
CA ALA A 107 7.96 4.59 -3.88
C ALA A 107 6.44 4.48 -4.11
N ALA A 108 5.77 3.51 -3.47
CA ALA A 108 4.32 3.36 -3.52
C ALA A 108 3.58 4.62 -3.00
N ALA A 109 3.98 5.17 -1.85
CA ALA A 109 3.36 6.38 -1.31
C ALA A 109 3.52 7.61 -2.22
N MET A 110 4.70 7.75 -2.86
CA MET A 110 4.96 8.81 -3.84
C MET A 110 4.15 8.62 -5.12
N ALA A 111 4.08 7.39 -5.63
CA ALA A 111 3.27 7.03 -6.79
C ALA A 111 1.79 7.35 -6.55
N ARG A 112 1.24 6.97 -5.40
CA ARG A 112 -0.14 7.30 -5.03
C ARG A 112 -0.41 8.81 -5.07
N ARG A 113 0.52 9.62 -4.53
CA ARG A 113 0.41 11.10 -4.57
C ARG A 113 0.46 11.65 -5.99
N LYS A 114 1.30 11.09 -6.86
CA LYS A 114 1.42 11.50 -8.28
C LYS A 114 0.20 11.09 -9.11
N LEU A 115 -0.37 9.91 -8.85
CA LEU A 115 -1.47 9.32 -9.64
C LEU A 115 -2.87 9.81 -9.23
N LEU A 116 -3.07 10.19 -7.97
CA LEU A 116 -4.33 10.77 -7.44
C LEU A 116 -4.91 11.93 -8.28
N PRO A 117 -4.14 12.94 -8.69
CA PRO A 117 -4.67 14.04 -9.51
C PRO A 117 -4.97 13.65 -10.97
N GLN A 118 -4.47 12.51 -11.46
CA GLN A 118 -4.54 12.14 -12.89
C GLN A 118 -5.74 11.25 -13.28
N LYS A 119 -6.81 11.20 -12.48
CA LYS A 119 -8.01 10.34 -12.69
C LYS A 119 -7.75 8.82 -12.65
N PHE A 120 -6.56 8.37 -12.28
CA PHE A 120 -6.31 6.96 -11.96
C PHE A 120 -6.87 6.68 -10.55
N PHE A 121 -7.88 5.81 -10.47
CA PHE A 121 -8.51 5.50 -9.20
C PHE A 121 -7.61 4.52 -8.43
N CYS A 122 -6.79 5.03 -7.52
CA CYS A 122 -5.92 4.21 -6.67
C CYS A 122 -6.56 3.94 -5.30
N LEU A 123 -7.20 2.78 -5.15
CA LEU A 123 -7.67 2.26 -3.87
C LEU A 123 -6.69 1.23 -3.33
N SER A 124 -6.01 1.53 -2.22
CA SER A 124 -5.41 0.44 -1.42
C SER A 124 -6.57 -0.36 -0.83
N ARG A 125 -6.78 -1.60 -1.29
CA ARG A 125 -7.67 -2.53 -0.59
C ARG A 125 -6.84 -3.15 0.53
N GLU A 126 -7.21 -2.79 1.75
CA GLU A 126 -6.83 -3.42 3.02
C GLU A 126 -7.22 -4.91 3.05
#